data_AF-A0A520Z4U8-F1
#
_entry.id   AF-A0A520Z4U8-F1
#
_cell.length_a   1.000
_cell.length_b   1.000
_cell.length_c   1.000
_cell.angle_alpha   90.00
_cell.angle_beta   90.00
_cell.angle_gamma   90.00
#
_symmetry.space_group_name_H-M   'P 1'
#
loop_
_entity.id
_entity.type
_entity.pdbx_description
1 polymer ?
#
loop_
_entity_poly.entity_id
_entity_poly.type
_entity_poly.pdbx_seq_one_letter_code
_entity_poly.pdbx_strand_id
1 'polypeptide(L)'
;MKKFLLLTSFMLTLLNCSNDLVFNDQAFQATIDNEYWKATEFGASIEEDGTFTITAALNNQVVTLTTSSLQSGTYQLGVNNENKAVYKATDLTVFSTLNNGDGEIVIENYDPVDNTITGSFRFNAYSLDGLTVNFNSGVLYRVPLQTEVEELEEEGQLRATVDDSDLIAEEVTSIMEDRMIEIVGTAADGSYIKIYIPENTPTGNHNLNQQSASGTYAVYAYPNGVVTAAQFGTLFITEHDMINGRIQGTFTFTTLLPNSVFVENGLFTAYY
;
A
#
# COMPACT_ATOMS: atom_id res chain seq x y z
N MET A 1 31.08 -66.65 -3.72
CA MET A 1 30.41 -65.42 -3.26
C MET A 1 30.89 -64.17 -4.02
N LYS A 2 31.05 -64.24 -5.36
CA LYS A 2 31.43 -63.08 -6.22
C LYS A 2 30.35 -62.69 -7.24
N LYS A 3 29.36 -63.56 -7.49
CA LYS A 3 28.24 -63.29 -8.41
C LYS A 3 27.07 -62.56 -7.76
N PHE A 4 26.96 -62.60 -6.43
CA PHE A 4 25.94 -61.85 -5.69
C PHE A 4 26.29 -60.38 -5.49
N LEU A 5 27.58 -60.02 -5.57
CA LEU A 5 28.05 -58.64 -5.36
C LEU A 5 27.68 -57.71 -6.55
N LEU A 6 27.53 -58.27 -7.75
CA LEU A 6 27.05 -57.54 -8.93
C LEU A 6 25.55 -57.28 -8.89
N LEU A 7 24.75 -58.14 -8.25
CA LEU A 7 23.30 -57.99 -8.17
C LEU A 7 22.90 -56.92 -7.14
N THR A 8 23.66 -56.78 -6.05
CA THR A 8 23.44 -55.72 -5.05
C THR A 8 23.81 -54.33 -5.58
N SER A 9 24.76 -54.24 -6.51
CA SER A 9 25.17 -52.96 -7.13
C SER A 9 24.16 -52.42 -8.14
N PHE A 10 23.29 -53.27 -8.71
CA PHE A 10 22.27 -52.87 -9.68
C PHE A 10 20.95 -52.44 -9.01
N MET A 11 20.73 -52.81 -7.74
CA MET A 11 19.50 -52.48 -7.01
C MET A 11 19.52 -51.05 -6.43
N LEU A 12 20.70 -50.42 -6.29
CA LEU A 12 20.84 -49.08 -5.71
C LEU A 12 20.56 -47.93 -6.70
N THR A 13 20.38 -48.21 -7.99
CA THR A 13 20.12 -47.16 -9.00
C THR A 13 18.63 -46.90 -9.25
N LEU A 14 17.73 -47.65 -8.60
CA LEU A 14 16.27 -47.51 -8.78
C LEU A 14 15.59 -46.63 -7.72
N LEU A 15 16.34 -45.98 -6.83
CA LEU A 15 15.80 -45.09 -5.79
C LEU A 15 15.89 -43.59 -6.14
N ASN A 16 16.33 -43.23 -7.34
CA ASN A 16 16.18 -41.85 -7.83
C ASN A 16 14.80 -41.68 -8.46
N CYS A 17 13.75 -41.87 -7.64
CA CYS A 17 12.48 -41.20 -7.91
C CYS A 17 12.67 -39.77 -7.39
N SER A 18 13.30 -38.92 -8.20
CA SER A 18 13.15 -37.48 -8.03
C SER A 18 11.68 -37.18 -8.28
N ASN A 19 10.89 -37.21 -7.21
CA ASN A 19 9.66 -36.47 -7.19
C ASN A 19 10.09 -35.00 -7.30
N ASP A 20 10.18 -34.51 -8.53
CA ASP A 20 10.15 -33.08 -8.77
C ASP A 20 8.83 -32.61 -8.18
N LEU A 21 8.90 -32.13 -6.95
CA LEU A 21 7.84 -31.41 -6.30
C LEU A 21 7.66 -30.16 -7.16
N VAL A 22 6.70 -30.22 -8.08
CA VAL A 22 6.24 -29.04 -8.82
C VAL A 22 5.57 -28.18 -7.77
N PHE A 23 6.34 -27.28 -7.19
CA PHE A 23 5.80 -26.24 -6.34
C PHE A 23 4.89 -25.40 -7.22
N ASN A 24 3.65 -25.34 -6.78
CA ASN A 24 2.57 -24.67 -7.46
C ASN A 24 2.69 -23.16 -7.22
N ASP A 25 3.83 -22.60 -7.61
CA ASP A 25 4.24 -21.25 -7.27
C ASP A 25 3.44 -20.24 -8.10
N GLN A 26 3.07 -19.13 -7.46
CA GLN A 26 2.42 -18.02 -8.12
C GLN A 26 3.26 -17.53 -9.30
N ALA A 27 2.60 -17.13 -10.38
CA ALA A 27 3.30 -16.69 -11.57
C ALA A 27 2.51 -15.65 -12.36
N PHE A 28 3.24 -14.67 -12.89
CA PHE A 28 2.86 -13.89 -14.04
C PHE A 28 3.96 -14.06 -15.09
N GLN A 29 3.62 -14.61 -16.25
CA GLN A 29 4.58 -14.87 -17.32
C GLN A 29 3.93 -14.76 -18.69
N ALA A 30 4.73 -14.48 -19.71
CA ALA A 30 4.32 -14.41 -21.10
C ALA A 30 5.51 -14.64 -22.04
N THR A 31 5.25 -14.66 -23.33
CA THR A 31 6.27 -14.51 -24.36
C THR A 31 6.08 -13.15 -25.03
N ILE A 32 7.09 -12.29 -24.95
CA ILE A 32 7.12 -10.94 -25.54
C ILE A 32 7.99 -11.01 -26.79
N ASP A 33 7.41 -10.79 -27.98
CA ASP A 33 8.14 -10.84 -29.26
C ASP A 33 9.03 -12.10 -29.45
N ASN A 34 8.54 -13.25 -28.98
CA ASN A 34 9.20 -14.57 -28.97
C ASN A 34 10.26 -14.78 -27.88
N GLU A 35 10.45 -13.82 -26.97
CA GLU A 35 11.31 -13.97 -25.80
C GLU A 35 10.48 -14.32 -24.55
N TYR A 36 10.92 -15.34 -23.80
CA TYR A 36 10.27 -15.72 -22.56
C TYR A 36 10.45 -14.64 -21.50
N TRP A 37 9.34 -14.23 -20.90
CA TRP A 37 9.30 -13.19 -19.88
C TRP A 37 8.54 -13.70 -18.65
N LYS A 38 9.16 -13.61 -17.48
CA LYS A 38 8.55 -13.96 -16.19
C LYS A 38 8.79 -12.83 -15.21
N ALA A 39 7.71 -12.28 -14.66
CA ALA A 39 7.77 -11.21 -13.69
C ALA A 39 8.45 -11.68 -12.39
N THR A 40 9.17 -10.78 -11.75
CA THR A 40 9.68 -10.96 -10.38
C THR A 40 8.77 -10.31 -9.34
N GLU A 41 7.96 -9.34 -9.77
CA GLU A 41 7.01 -8.61 -8.94
C GLU A 41 5.66 -8.59 -9.67
N PHE A 42 4.56 -8.94 -9.00
CA PHE A 42 3.23 -8.89 -9.58
C PHE A 42 2.16 -8.88 -8.50
N GLY A 43 0.99 -8.35 -8.85
CA GLY A 43 -0.20 -8.29 -7.99
C GLY A 43 -1.38 -7.74 -8.78
N ALA A 44 -2.56 -7.83 -8.19
CA ALA A 44 -3.77 -7.26 -8.76
C ALA A 44 -4.52 -6.39 -7.75
N SER A 45 -5.29 -5.41 -8.21
CA SER A 45 -6.09 -4.51 -7.37
C SER A 45 -7.48 -4.32 -7.99
N ILE A 46 -8.44 -3.91 -7.16
CA ILE A 46 -9.79 -3.53 -7.59
C ILE A 46 -10.08 -2.12 -7.08
N GLU A 47 -10.49 -1.23 -7.97
CA GLU A 47 -10.88 0.15 -7.64
C GLU A 47 -12.34 0.19 -7.16
N GLU A 48 -12.76 1.29 -6.52
CA GLU A 48 -14.15 1.49 -6.03
C GLU A 48 -15.21 1.35 -7.13
N ASP A 49 -14.87 1.72 -8.37
CA ASP A 49 -15.77 1.64 -9.53
C ASP A 49 -15.87 0.22 -10.12
N GLY A 50 -15.16 -0.75 -9.55
CA GLY A 50 -15.10 -2.15 -9.99
C GLY A 50 -14.07 -2.43 -11.07
N THR A 51 -13.28 -1.43 -11.49
CA THR A 51 -12.16 -1.61 -12.40
C THR A 51 -11.13 -2.54 -11.77
N PHE A 52 -10.81 -3.63 -12.46
CA PHE A 52 -9.85 -4.62 -12.00
C PHE A 52 -8.53 -4.48 -12.76
N THR A 53 -7.42 -4.36 -12.05
CA THR A 53 -6.09 -4.15 -12.63
C THR A 53 -5.12 -5.21 -12.15
N ILE A 54 -4.33 -5.77 -13.06
CA ILE A 54 -3.22 -6.69 -12.77
C ILE A 54 -1.94 -6.04 -13.25
N THR A 55 -0.95 -5.90 -12.38
CA THR A 55 0.36 -5.33 -12.70
C THR A 55 1.46 -6.34 -12.46
N ALA A 56 2.45 -6.36 -13.35
CA ALA A 56 3.62 -7.22 -13.25
C ALA A 56 4.88 -6.51 -13.76
N ALA A 57 6.03 -6.75 -13.13
CA ALA A 57 7.29 -6.09 -13.45
C ALA A 57 8.51 -7.02 -13.46
N LEU A 58 9.48 -6.66 -14.31
CA LEU A 58 10.81 -7.27 -14.40
C LEU A 58 11.80 -6.25 -14.97
N ASN A 59 12.88 -5.92 -14.26
CA ASN A 59 13.98 -5.07 -14.77
C ASN A 59 13.49 -3.77 -15.46
N ASN A 60 12.65 -3.01 -14.75
CA ASN A 60 12.01 -1.76 -15.20
C ASN A 60 10.98 -1.90 -16.33
N GLN A 61 10.71 -3.11 -16.80
CA GLN A 61 9.58 -3.39 -17.66
C GLN A 61 8.33 -3.56 -16.81
N VAL A 62 7.20 -3.01 -17.24
CA VAL A 62 5.93 -3.09 -16.51
C VAL A 62 4.82 -3.49 -17.48
N VAL A 63 4.05 -4.51 -17.13
CA VAL A 63 2.83 -4.92 -17.82
C VAL A 63 1.64 -4.59 -16.91
N THR A 64 0.64 -3.91 -17.44
CA THR A 64 -0.61 -3.59 -16.76
C THR A 64 -1.77 -4.08 -17.60
N LEU A 65 -2.58 -4.97 -17.03
CA LEU A 65 -3.80 -5.51 -17.63
C LEU A 65 -4.98 -4.93 -16.86
N THR A 66 -5.95 -4.34 -17.57
CA THR A 66 -7.17 -3.78 -16.96
C THR A 66 -8.39 -4.47 -17.56
N THR A 67 -9.31 -4.91 -16.71
CA THR A 67 -10.62 -5.42 -17.09
C THR A 67 -11.73 -4.66 -16.37
N SER A 68 -12.92 -4.67 -16.95
CA SER A 68 -14.10 -4.01 -16.39
C SER A 68 -14.67 -4.72 -15.15
N SER A 69 -14.14 -5.89 -14.78
CA SER A 69 -14.61 -6.70 -13.65
C SER A 69 -13.61 -7.81 -13.30
N LEU A 70 -13.67 -8.27 -12.05
CA LEU A 70 -12.95 -9.44 -11.52
C LEU A 70 -13.60 -10.78 -11.90
N GLN A 71 -14.85 -10.76 -12.38
CA GLN A 71 -15.62 -11.97 -12.61
C GLN A 71 -14.98 -12.85 -13.70
N SER A 72 -15.11 -14.17 -13.55
CA SER A 72 -14.65 -15.11 -14.59
C SER A 72 -15.29 -14.78 -15.94
N GLY A 73 -14.47 -14.69 -16.97
CA GLY A 73 -14.91 -14.26 -18.29
C GLY A 73 -13.76 -13.88 -19.22
N THR A 74 -14.14 -13.57 -20.47
CA THR A 74 -13.21 -13.09 -21.50
C THR A 74 -13.46 -11.61 -21.76
N TYR A 75 -12.42 -10.82 -21.57
CA TYR A 75 -12.41 -9.37 -21.73
C TYR A 75 -11.65 -9.02 -23.00
N GLN A 76 -12.39 -8.58 -24.03
CA GLN A 76 -11.82 -8.23 -25.33
C GLN A 76 -11.12 -6.87 -25.27
N LEU A 77 -9.90 -6.80 -25.80
CA LEU A 77 -9.09 -5.58 -25.85
C LEU A 77 -9.23 -4.89 -27.21
N GLY A 78 -9.10 -3.57 -27.24
CA GLY A 78 -9.13 -2.79 -28.49
C GLY A 78 -10.54 -2.51 -29.04
N VAL A 79 -11.59 -2.95 -28.34
CA VAL A 79 -12.99 -2.68 -28.71
C VAL A 79 -13.52 -1.41 -28.01
N ASN A 80 -13.13 -1.21 -26.75
CA ASN A 80 -13.48 -0.05 -25.92
C ASN A 80 -12.29 0.32 -25.02
N ASN A 81 -12.51 1.29 -24.12
CA ASN A 81 -11.47 1.76 -23.20
C ASN A 81 -11.53 1.10 -21.81
N GLU A 82 -12.52 0.24 -21.57
CA GLU A 82 -12.75 -0.42 -20.28
C GLU A 82 -11.76 -1.56 -20.08
N ASN A 83 -11.54 -2.36 -21.13
CA ASN A 83 -10.55 -3.44 -21.12
C ASN A 83 -9.34 -3.03 -21.94
N LYS A 84 -8.16 -3.01 -21.32
CA LYS A 84 -6.93 -2.56 -21.98
C LYS A 84 -5.69 -3.27 -21.42
N ALA A 85 -4.66 -3.36 -22.25
CA ALA A 85 -3.32 -3.73 -21.81
C ALA A 85 -2.35 -2.59 -22.12
N VAL A 86 -1.43 -2.35 -21.19
CA VAL A 86 -0.34 -1.38 -21.31
C VAL A 86 0.97 -2.08 -20.98
N TYR A 87 1.99 -1.84 -21.79
CA TYR A 87 3.34 -2.32 -21.53
C TYR A 87 4.32 -1.15 -21.61
N LYS A 88 5.14 -0.99 -20.58
CA LYS A 88 6.24 -0.05 -20.53
C LYS A 88 7.55 -0.83 -20.64
N ALA A 89 8.30 -0.60 -21.70
CA ALA A 89 9.62 -1.21 -21.91
C ALA A 89 10.70 -0.53 -21.05
N THR A 90 11.88 -1.14 -20.98
CA THR A 90 13.02 -0.63 -20.19
C THR A 90 13.49 0.75 -20.66
N ASP A 91 13.36 1.06 -21.95
CA ASP A 91 13.68 2.38 -22.54
C ASP A 91 12.59 3.43 -22.34
N LEU A 92 11.58 3.12 -21.52
CA LEU A 92 10.40 3.93 -21.22
C LEU A 92 9.40 4.05 -22.37
N THR A 93 9.58 3.34 -23.49
CA THR A 93 8.57 3.27 -24.55
C THR A 93 7.30 2.62 -23.99
N VAL A 94 6.15 3.27 -24.22
CA VAL A 94 4.85 2.79 -23.77
C VAL A 94 4.05 2.28 -24.97
N PHE A 95 3.58 1.05 -24.85
CA PHE A 95 2.69 0.38 -25.79
C PHE A 95 1.32 0.21 -25.13
N SER A 96 0.26 0.42 -25.89
CA SER A 96 -1.11 0.23 -25.39
C SER A 96 -2.00 -0.39 -26.44
N THR A 97 -2.95 -1.21 -26.00
CA THR A 97 -4.03 -1.70 -26.88
C THR A 97 -5.02 -0.59 -27.26
N LEU A 98 -5.00 0.57 -26.58
CA LEU A 98 -5.79 1.73 -26.96
C LEU A 98 -5.29 2.39 -28.27
N ASN A 99 -4.06 2.08 -28.70
CA ASN A 99 -3.46 2.60 -29.93
C ASN A 99 -3.71 1.66 -31.12
N ASN A 100 -4.97 1.25 -31.35
CA ASN A 100 -5.38 0.26 -32.35
C ASN A 100 -4.79 -1.15 -32.11
N GLY A 101 -4.58 -1.53 -30.84
CA GLY A 101 -4.23 -2.90 -30.50
C GLY A 101 -5.43 -3.83 -30.44
N ASP A 102 -5.15 -5.11 -30.22
CA ASP A 102 -6.16 -6.15 -30.05
C ASP A 102 -5.69 -7.21 -29.05
N GLY A 103 -6.60 -8.08 -28.63
CA GLY A 103 -6.27 -9.17 -27.72
C GLY A 103 -7.41 -9.51 -26.77
N GLU A 104 -7.08 -10.33 -25.78
CA GLU A 104 -8.03 -10.71 -24.74
C GLU A 104 -7.30 -10.97 -23.42
N ILE A 105 -8.01 -10.68 -22.33
CA ILE A 105 -7.69 -11.14 -20.98
C ILE A 105 -8.78 -12.14 -20.60
N VAL A 106 -8.39 -13.32 -20.15
CA VAL A 106 -9.30 -14.36 -19.68
C VAL A 106 -9.09 -14.54 -18.18
N ILE A 107 -10.12 -14.23 -17.39
CA ILE A 107 -10.16 -14.59 -15.98
C ILE A 107 -10.84 -15.95 -15.88
N GLU A 108 -10.10 -16.97 -15.48
CA GLU A 108 -10.62 -18.33 -15.34
C GLU A 108 -11.26 -18.51 -13.97
N ASN A 109 -10.55 -18.11 -12.92
CA ASN A 109 -10.98 -18.26 -11.54
C ASN A 109 -10.50 -17.11 -10.66
N TYR A 110 -11.42 -16.60 -9.85
CA TYR A 110 -11.10 -15.87 -8.64
C TYR A 110 -11.34 -16.79 -7.44
N ASP A 111 -10.28 -17.05 -6.67
CA ASP A 111 -10.36 -17.78 -5.41
C ASP A 111 -10.51 -16.76 -4.27
N PRO A 112 -11.71 -16.62 -3.66
CA PRO A 112 -11.92 -15.67 -2.57
C PRO A 112 -11.34 -16.15 -1.22
N VAL A 113 -10.92 -17.42 -1.10
CA VAL A 113 -10.32 -17.96 0.14
C VAL A 113 -8.84 -17.61 0.18
N ASP A 114 -8.12 -17.90 -0.89
CA ASP A 114 -6.70 -17.57 -1.01
C ASP A 114 -6.47 -16.16 -1.56
N ASN A 115 -7.54 -15.46 -1.95
CA ASN A 115 -7.56 -14.14 -2.54
C ASN A 115 -6.63 -14.01 -3.77
N THR A 116 -6.77 -14.96 -4.69
CA THR A 116 -5.90 -15.04 -5.88
C THR A 116 -6.66 -15.18 -7.18
N ILE A 117 -6.04 -14.75 -8.27
CA ILE A 117 -6.58 -14.75 -9.63
C ILE A 117 -5.77 -15.67 -10.51
N THR A 118 -6.48 -16.50 -11.28
CA THR A 118 -5.91 -17.38 -12.29
C THR A 118 -6.58 -17.14 -13.63
N GLY A 119 -5.79 -17.14 -14.69
CA GLY A 119 -6.24 -16.78 -16.02
C GLY A 119 -5.13 -16.78 -17.06
N SER A 120 -5.45 -16.22 -18.23
CA SER A 120 -4.50 -16.08 -19.34
C SER A 120 -4.72 -14.76 -20.06
N PHE A 121 -3.74 -14.36 -20.87
CA PHE A 121 -3.86 -13.16 -21.69
C PHE A 121 -3.01 -13.26 -22.95
N ARG A 122 -3.41 -12.51 -23.98
CA ARG A 122 -2.61 -12.26 -25.18
C ARG A 122 -3.02 -10.93 -25.78
N PHE A 123 -2.08 -10.17 -26.32
CA PHE A 123 -2.41 -8.92 -26.98
C PHE A 123 -1.33 -8.46 -27.96
N ASN A 124 -1.75 -7.66 -28.93
CA ASN A 124 -0.89 -6.81 -29.73
C ASN A 124 -1.10 -5.36 -29.29
N ALA A 125 -0.03 -4.66 -28.94
CA ALA A 125 -0.09 -3.27 -28.50
C ALA A 125 0.84 -2.40 -29.35
N TYR A 126 0.51 -1.12 -29.46
CA TYR A 126 1.26 -0.17 -30.26
C TYR A 126 1.67 1.05 -29.44
N SER A 127 2.84 1.61 -29.75
CA SER A 127 3.27 2.92 -29.23
C SER A 127 2.64 4.05 -30.06
N LEU A 128 2.72 5.29 -29.56
CA LEU A 128 2.27 6.46 -30.32
C LEU A 128 3.08 6.69 -31.62
N ASP A 129 4.31 6.20 -31.67
CA ASP A 129 5.19 6.27 -32.84
C ASP A 129 4.99 5.09 -33.81
N GLY A 130 4.00 4.22 -33.54
CA GLY A 130 3.64 3.09 -34.41
C GLY A 130 4.52 1.85 -34.28
N LEU A 131 5.36 1.77 -33.25
CA LEU A 131 6.04 0.53 -32.89
C LEU A 131 5.03 -0.49 -32.35
N THR A 132 5.32 -1.77 -32.48
CA THR A 132 4.45 -2.85 -32.02
C THR A 132 5.16 -3.76 -31.03
N VAL A 133 4.39 -4.37 -30.13
CA VAL A 133 4.82 -5.45 -29.25
C VAL A 133 3.74 -6.53 -29.22
N ASN A 134 4.16 -7.80 -29.32
CA ASN A 134 3.28 -8.96 -29.22
C ASN A 134 3.49 -9.68 -27.89
N PHE A 135 2.41 -9.79 -27.11
CA PHE A 135 2.32 -10.68 -25.96
C PHE A 135 1.51 -11.91 -26.34
N ASN A 136 2.13 -13.09 -26.24
CA ASN A 136 1.46 -14.36 -26.43
C ASN A 136 1.74 -15.33 -25.28
N SER A 137 0.92 -16.38 -25.18
CA SER A 137 1.04 -17.40 -24.13
C SER A 137 1.13 -16.81 -22.72
N GLY A 138 0.39 -15.72 -22.46
CA GLY A 138 0.34 -15.08 -21.15
C GLY A 138 -0.41 -15.95 -20.15
N VAL A 139 0.17 -16.15 -18.96
CA VAL A 139 -0.38 -16.94 -17.87
C VAL A 139 -0.37 -16.11 -16.60
N LEU A 140 -1.52 -16.08 -15.94
CA LEU A 140 -1.75 -15.57 -14.60
C LEU A 140 -2.03 -16.78 -13.73
N TYR A 141 -1.18 -17.07 -12.77
CA TYR A 141 -1.35 -18.21 -11.91
C TYR A 141 -1.30 -17.81 -10.45
N ARG A 142 -2.44 -17.91 -9.77
CA ARG A 142 -2.60 -17.51 -8.37
C ARG A 142 -1.99 -16.13 -8.08
N VAL A 143 -2.17 -15.18 -9.01
CA VAL A 143 -1.74 -13.79 -8.82
C VAL A 143 -2.50 -13.25 -7.61
N PRO A 144 -1.82 -12.80 -6.55
CA PRO A 144 -2.52 -12.28 -5.39
C PRO A 144 -3.31 -11.05 -5.80
N LEU A 145 -4.61 -11.08 -5.51
CA LEU A 145 -5.34 -9.84 -5.38
C LEU A 145 -4.72 -9.20 -4.14
N GLN A 146 -4.00 -8.11 -4.37
CA GLN A 146 -3.87 -7.11 -3.33
C GLN A 146 -5.31 -6.63 -3.16
N THR A 147 -6.02 -7.27 -2.23
CA THR A 147 -6.96 -6.46 -1.51
C THR A 147 -6.07 -5.32 -1.05
N GLU A 148 -6.45 -4.13 -1.44
CA GLU A 148 -6.39 -3.09 -0.45
C GLU A 148 -7.21 -3.63 0.74
N VAL A 149 -6.61 -4.53 1.53
CA VAL A 149 -6.71 -4.41 2.97
C VAL A 149 -5.83 -3.21 3.25
N GLU A 150 -6.29 -2.05 2.79
CA GLU A 150 -6.48 -1.01 3.74
C GLU A 150 -7.78 -1.43 4.50
N GLU A 151 -7.79 -2.35 5.46
CA GLU A 151 -7.37 -1.95 6.80
C GLU A 151 -6.00 -1.29 6.78
N LEU A 152 -5.99 0.00 6.40
CA LEU A 152 -5.33 0.92 7.26
C LEU A 152 -6.07 0.60 8.56
N GLU A 153 -5.39 -0.09 9.47
CA GLU A 153 -5.32 0.53 10.78
C GLU A 153 -5.26 2.01 10.48
N GLU A 154 -6.35 2.72 10.76
CA GLU A 154 -6.40 4.16 10.57
C GLU A 154 -5.31 4.72 11.47
N GLU A 155 -4.05 4.63 11.01
CA GLU A 155 -2.88 4.93 11.79
C GLU A 155 -2.86 6.43 11.75
N GLY A 156 -3.09 7.00 12.92
CA GLY A 156 -2.92 8.42 13.08
C GLY A 156 -1.54 8.82 12.59
N GLN A 157 -1.44 10.03 12.06
CA GLN A 157 -0.15 10.64 11.77
C GLN A 157 0.07 11.77 12.76
N LEU A 158 1.28 11.93 13.26
CA LEU A 158 1.67 13.10 14.02
C LEU A 158 3.12 13.43 13.72
N ARG A 159 3.35 14.65 13.23
CA ARG A 159 4.69 15.18 13.02
C ARG A 159 4.76 16.65 13.39
N ALA A 160 5.91 17.11 13.82
CA ALA A 160 6.19 18.52 14.11
C ALA A 160 7.71 18.78 14.06
N THR A 161 8.10 20.05 14.04
CA THR A 161 9.47 20.48 14.32
C THR A 161 9.53 20.92 15.79
N VAL A 162 10.39 20.28 16.58
CA VAL A 162 10.61 20.55 18.00
C VAL A 162 12.03 21.07 18.19
N ASP A 163 12.18 22.34 18.59
CA ASP A 163 13.50 23.01 18.76
C ASP A 163 14.46 22.73 17.58
N ASP A 164 14.00 23.02 16.37
CA ASP A 164 14.70 22.79 15.08
C ASP A 164 14.92 21.32 14.68
N SER A 165 14.42 20.35 15.45
CA SER A 165 14.52 18.91 15.14
C SER A 165 13.19 18.33 14.73
N ASP A 166 13.16 17.53 13.66
CA ASP A 166 11.91 16.87 13.26
C ASP A 166 11.53 15.76 14.23
N LEU A 167 10.31 15.84 14.75
CA LEU A 167 9.63 14.77 15.45
C LEU A 167 8.64 14.13 14.46
N ILE A 168 8.88 12.86 14.16
CA ILE A 168 7.96 12.01 13.41
C ILE A 168 7.54 10.89 14.37
N ALA A 169 6.25 10.82 14.68
CA ALA A 169 5.74 9.74 15.51
C ALA A 169 5.82 8.41 14.73
N GLU A 170 6.37 7.37 15.36
CA GLU A 170 6.32 5.99 14.87
C GLU A 170 5.00 5.33 15.25
N GLU A 171 4.35 5.83 16.30
CA GLU A 171 3.04 5.35 16.77
C GLU A 171 2.16 6.55 17.11
N VAL A 172 0.92 6.55 16.62
CA VAL A 172 -0.11 7.50 17.04
C VAL A 172 -1.28 6.75 17.63
N THR A 173 -1.49 6.95 18.93
CA THR A 173 -2.67 6.43 19.63
C THR A 173 -3.66 7.55 19.86
N SER A 174 -4.94 7.21 19.89
CA SER A 174 -5.99 8.16 20.28
C SER A 174 -7.07 7.46 21.08
N ILE A 175 -7.58 8.14 22.10
CA ILE A 175 -8.65 7.64 22.96
C ILE A 175 -9.67 8.73 23.24
N MET A 176 -10.96 8.38 23.24
CA MET A 176 -12.04 9.23 23.74
C MET A 176 -12.44 8.81 25.15
N GLU A 177 -12.11 9.63 26.14
CA GLU A 177 -12.49 9.42 27.55
C GLU A 177 -13.02 10.72 28.15
N ASP A 178 -14.10 10.66 28.93
CA ASP A 178 -14.71 11.83 29.58
C ASP A 178 -14.98 13.04 28.63
N ARG A 179 -15.37 12.74 27.37
CA ARG A 179 -15.63 13.73 26.30
C ARG A 179 -14.39 14.52 25.89
N MET A 180 -13.21 13.96 26.11
CA MET A 180 -11.92 14.47 25.68
C MET A 180 -11.25 13.43 24.79
N ILE A 181 -10.85 13.86 23.60
CA ILE A 181 -9.97 13.12 22.71
C ILE A 181 -8.54 13.38 23.18
N GLU A 182 -7.83 12.35 23.61
CA GLU A 182 -6.37 12.37 23.83
C GLU A 182 -5.71 11.74 22.61
N ILE A 183 -4.85 12.51 21.92
CA ILE A 183 -4.02 12.05 20.79
C ILE A 183 -2.58 12.04 21.26
N VAL A 184 -1.86 10.92 21.09
CA VAL A 184 -0.46 10.77 21.48
C VAL A 184 0.35 10.32 20.28
N GLY A 185 1.32 11.14 19.84
CA GLY A 185 2.32 10.74 18.86
C GLY A 185 3.67 10.50 19.53
N THR A 186 4.16 9.25 19.49
CA THR A 186 5.42 8.82 20.12
C THR A 186 6.49 8.59 19.06
N ALA A 187 7.64 9.24 19.20
CA ALA A 187 8.78 9.08 18.29
C ALA A 187 9.72 7.94 18.71
N ALA A 188 10.60 7.53 17.80
CA ALA A 188 11.55 6.43 17.98
C ALA A 188 12.45 6.56 19.22
N ASP A 189 12.77 7.80 19.61
CA ASP A 189 13.61 8.10 20.77
C ASP A 189 12.85 8.11 22.10
N GLY A 190 11.54 7.87 22.06
CA GLY A 190 10.64 7.88 23.22
C GLY A 190 10.13 9.26 23.61
N SER A 191 10.50 10.32 22.89
CA SER A 191 9.80 11.61 23.01
C SER A 191 8.37 11.50 22.47
N TYR A 192 7.46 12.34 22.98
CA TYR A 192 6.10 12.35 22.48
C TYR A 192 5.43 13.72 22.58
N ILE A 193 4.43 13.92 21.73
CA ILE A 193 3.49 15.03 21.82
C ILE A 193 2.13 14.45 22.18
N LYS A 194 1.43 15.07 23.14
CA LYS A 194 0.01 14.80 23.38
C LYS A 194 -0.84 16.03 23.13
N ILE A 195 -1.99 15.83 22.50
CA ILE A 195 -2.98 16.87 22.24
C ILE A 195 -4.31 16.40 22.81
N TYR A 196 -4.96 17.29 23.54
CA TYR A 196 -6.24 17.06 24.19
C TYR A 196 -7.27 17.97 23.55
N ILE A 197 -8.35 17.40 23.05
CA ILE A 197 -9.39 18.10 22.29
C ILE A 197 -10.76 17.68 22.82
N PRO A 198 -11.60 18.60 23.31
CA PRO A 198 -12.97 18.24 23.67
C PRO A 198 -13.75 17.66 22.48
N GLU A 199 -14.57 16.65 22.73
CA GLU A 199 -15.35 15.89 21.74
C GLU A 199 -16.15 16.77 20.78
N ASN A 200 -16.64 17.93 21.23
CA ASN A 200 -17.52 18.79 20.45
C ASN A 200 -16.79 20.03 19.89
N THR A 201 -15.46 19.99 19.80
CA THR A 201 -14.67 21.12 19.29
C THR A 201 -14.93 21.31 17.79
N PRO A 202 -15.48 22.44 17.33
CA PRO A 202 -15.75 22.64 15.90
C PRO A 202 -14.47 22.77 15.08
N THR A 203 -14.56 22.63 13.76
CA THR A 203 -13.43 22.97 12.87
C THR A 203 -13.05 24.45 12.99
N GLY A 204 -11.80 24.78 12.66
CA GLY A 204 -11.26 26.14 12.75
C GLY A 204 -10.16 26.31 13.81
N ASN A 205 -9.89 27.57 14.16
CA ASN A 205 -8.78 27.93 15.05
C ASN A 205 -9.18 27.89 16.53
N HIS A 206 -8.35 27.24 17.34
CA HIS A 206 -8.47 27.09 18.78
C HIS A 206 -7.14 27.40 19.46
N ASN A 207 -7.19 27.86 20.71
CA ASN A 207 -5.99 28.18 21.46
C ASN A 207 -5.47 26.95 22.20
N LEU A 208 -4.22 26.54 21.92
CA LEU A 208 -3.50 25.52 22.71
C LEU A 208 -2.73 26.20 23.84
N ASN A 209 -3.32 26.24 25.03
CA ASN A 209 -2.63 26.73 26.21
C ASN A 209 -3.22 26.12 27.49
N GLN A 210 -2.46 26.16 28.59
CA GLN A 210 -2.89 25.69 29.91
C GLN A 210 -4.15 26.39 30.48
N GLN A 211 -4.74 27.38 29.79
CA GLN A 211 -5.88 28.15 30.29
C GLN A 211 -6.87 28.51 29.17
N SER A 212 -7.17 27.56 28.30
CA SER A 212 -8.09 27.81 27.20
C SER A 212 -9.52 27.60 27.68
N ALA A 213 -10.39 28.61 27.54
CA ALA A 213 -11.84 28.45 27.66
C ALA A 213 -12.40 27.40 26.67
N SER A 214 -11.61 27.06 25.63
CA SER A 214 -11.92 26.01 24.66
C SER A 214 -11.66 24.58 25.17
N GLY A 215 -10.98 24.39 26.30
CA GLY A 215 -10.64 23.06 26.84
C GLY A 215 -9.52 22.31 26.10
N THR A 216 -9.00 22.86 25.01
CA THR A 216 -7.87 22.25 24.27
C THR A 216 -6.53 22.53 24.95
N TYR A 217 -5.67 21.51 25.06
CA TYR A 217 -4.31 21.65 25.60
C TYR A 217 -3.34 20.68 24.94
N ALA A 218 -2.04 20.97 25.01
CA ALA A 218 -0.99 20.08 24.50
C ALA A 218 0.19 19.97 25.46
N VAL A 219 0.92 18.87 25.38
CA VAL A 219 2.19 18.65 26.10
C VAL A 219 3.24 18.08 25.16
N TYR A 220 4.50 18.33 25.48
CA TYR A 220 5.65 17.63 24.92
C TYR A 220 6.41 16.94 26.05
N ALA A 221 6.88 15.72 25.80
CA ALA A 221 7.75 14.99 26.70
C ALA A 221 9.07 14.66 26.02
N TYR A 222 10.16 14.92 26.74
CA TYR A 222 11.51 14.57 26.32
C TYR A 222 11.74 13.06 26.45
N PRO A 223 12.73 12.49 25.74
CA PRO A 223 13.13 11.07 25.86
C PRO A 223 13.46 10.62 27.29
N ASN A 224 13.88 11.56 28.15
CA ASN A 224 14.20 11.30 29.55
C ASN A 224 12.96 11.30 30.48
N GLY A 225 11.74 11.43 29.92
CA GLY A 225 10.48 11.41 30.65
C GLY A 225 10.07 12.74 31.29
N VAL A 226 10.83 13.82 31.11
CA VAL A 226 10.41 15.16 31.55
C VAL A 226 9.27 15.63 30.65
N VAL A 227 8.17 16.11 31.25
CA VAL A 227 6.98 16.60 30.54
C VAL A 227 6.84 18.10 30.72
N THR A 228 6.48 18.82 29.66
CA THR A 228 6.22 20.26 29.67
C THR A 228 4.93 20.59 28.90
N ALA A 229 4.17 21.55 29.39
CA ALA A 229 2.85 21.88 28.86
C ALA A 229 2.86 23.16 28.00
N ALA A 230 1.99 23.18 26.99
CA ALA A 230 1.79 24.32 26.12
C ALA A 230 1.32 25.55 26.92
N GLN A 231 2.09 26.63 26.84
CA GLN A 231 1.74 27.91 27.43
C GLN A 231 0.99 28.81 26.45
N PHE A 232 1.40 28.78 25.19
CA PHE A 232 0.80 29.51 24.08
C PHE A 232 0.85 28.64 22.84
N GLY A 233 -0.12 28.78 21.96
CA GLY A 233 -0.19 27.95 20.76
C GLY A 233 -1.53 28.05 20.06
N THR A 234 -1.60 27.45 18.88
CA THR A 234 -2.80 27.38 18.07
C THR A 234 -2.97 25.96 17.58
N LEU A 235 -4.20 25.45 17.70
CA LEU A 235 -4.69 24.26 17.03
C LEU A 235 -5.64 24.71 15.93
N PHE A 236 -5.40 24.29 14.70
CA PHE A 236 -6.30 24.52 13.58
C PHE A 236 -6.85 23.17 13.12
N ILE A 237 -8.13 22.93 13.42
CA ILE A 237 -8.83 21.69 13.05
C ILE A 237 -9.37 21.88 11.63
N THR A 238 -8.85 21.11 10.68
CA THR A 238 -9.31 21.12 9.29
C THR A 238 -10.55 20.26 9.09
N GLU A 239 -10.63 19.16 9.84
CA GLU A 239 -11.73 18.20 9.77
C GLU A 239 -11.99 17.58 11.14
N HIS A 240 -13.27 17.36 11.47
CA HIS A 240 -13.69 16.66 12.66
C HIS A 240 -14.99 15.90 12.36
N ASP A 241 -14.85 14.64 11.99
CA ASP A 241 -15.93 13.71 11.75
C ASP A 241 -16.24 12.94 13.03
N MET A 242 -17.18 13.47 13.82
CA MET A 242 -17.61 12.85 15.07
C MET A 242 -18.40 11.54 14.86
N ILE A 243 -18.85 11.25 13.64
CA ILE A 243 -19.59 10.01 13.33
C ILE A 243 -18.61 8.87 13.12
N ASN A 244 -17.54 9.14 12.38
CA ASN A 244 -16.51 8.15 12.05
C ASN A 244 -15.28 8.22 12.99
N GLY A 245 -15.32 9.07 14.01
CA GLY A 245 -14.24 9.16 15.01
C GLY A 245 -12.95 9.73 14.46
N ARG A 246 -12.99 10.61 13.45
CA ARG A 246 -11.80 11.09 12.73
C ARG A 246 -11.57 12.58 12.93
N ILE A 247 -10.34 12.98 13.23
CA ILE A 247 -9.96 14.38 13.40
C ILE A 247 -8.60 14.69 12.77
N GLN A 248 -8.52 15.84 12.11
CA GLN A 248 -7.31 16.31 11.43
C GLN A 248 -7.05 17.78 11.68
N GLY A 249 -5.77 18.14 11.65
CA GLY A 249 -5.41 19.54 11.72
C GLY A 249 -3.92 19.79 11.81
N THR A 250 -3.61 21.04 12.10
CA THR A 250 -2.26 21.51 12.36
C THR A 250 -2.17 22.14 13.74
N PHE A 251 -0.99 22.13 14.33
CA PHE A 251 -0.76 22.75 15.63
C PHE A 251 0.61 23.41 15.74
N THR A 252 0.69 24.40 16.61
CA THR A 252 1.94 25.00 17.07
C THR A 252 1.80 25.34 18.54
N PHE A 253 2.86 25.21 19.33
CA PHE A 253 2.86 25.71 20.71
C PHE A 253 4.26 25.98 21.24
N THR A 254 4.32 26.76 22.30
CA THR A 254 5.54 27.06 23.07
C THR A 254 5.30 26.73 24.53
N THR A 255 6.30 26.16 25.20
CA THR A 255 6.24 25.80 26.62
C THR A 255 6.98 26.81 27.52
N LEU A 256 6.76 26.75 28.84
CA LEU A 256 7.31 27.74 29.78
C LEU A 256 8.82 27.57 30.06
N LEU A 257 9.43 28.70 30.44
CA LEU A 257 10.80 28.82 30.94
C LEU A 257 11.07 27.94 32.19
N PRO A 258 12.33 27.50 32.42
CA PRO A 258 13.57 27.95 31.78
C PRO A 258 13.95 27.25 30.47
N ASN A 259 13.30 26.14 30.11
CA ASN A 259 13.58 25.37 28.89
C ASN A 259 12.34 25.38 27.99
N SER A 260 12.07 26.56 27.41
CA SER A 260 10.99 26.70 26.43
C SER A 260 11.26 25.80 25.23
N VAL A 261 10.30 24.94 24.94
CA VAL A 261 10.26 24.11 23.73
C VAL A 261 9.40 24.82 22.71
N PHE A 262 9.89 24.95 21.49
CA PHE A 262 9.16 25.47 20.35
C PHE A 262 8.71 24.30 19.48
N VAL A 263 7.39 24.12 19.39
CA VAL A 263 6.77 23.12 18.53
C VAL A 263 6.08 23.82 17.37
N GLU A 264 6.63 23.63 16.18
CA GLU A 264 6.25 24.30 14.94
C GLU A 264 5.87 23.28 13.86
N ASN A 265 5.19 23.74 12.81
CA ASN A 265 4.80 22.91 11.65
C ASN A 265 4.06 21.61 12.02
N GLY A 266 3.37 21.59 13.16
CA GLY A 266 2.67 20.42 13.65
C GLY A 266 1.52 20.04 12.72
N LEU A 267 1.42 18.77 12.37
CA LEU A 267 0.33 18.16 11.61
C LEU A 267 -0.12 16.91 12.35
N PHE A 268 -1.42 16.67 12.39
CA PHE A 268 -1.95 15.40 12.85
C PHE A 268 -3.16 14.90 12.04
N THR A 269 -3.32 13.59 12.04
CA THR A 269 -4.54 12.83 11.74
C THR A 269 -4.71 11.81 12.85
N ALA A 270 -5.91 11.64 13.36
CA ALA A 270 -6.18 10.76 14.49
C ALA A 270 -7.59 10.18 14.42
N TYR A 271 -7.75 9.03 15.08
CA TYR A 271 -8.93 8.17 15.01
C TYR A 271 -9.29 7.66 16.40
N TYR A 272 -10.51 7.92 16.89
CA TYR A 272 -10.90 7.78 18.31
C TYR A 272 -12.28 7.18 18.55
#